data_AF-A0ABD2NUZ5-F1
#
_entry.id   AF-A0ABD2NUZ5-F1
#
_cell.length_a   1.000
_cell.length_b   1.000
_cell.length_c   1.000
_cell.angle_alpha   90.00
_cell.angle_beta   90.00
_cell.angle_gamma   90.00
#
_symmetry.space_group_name_H-M   'P 1'
#
loop_
_entity.id
_entity.type
_entity.pdbx_description
1 polymer ?
#
loop_
_entity_poly.entity_id
_entity_poly.type
_entity_poly.pdbx_seq_one_letter_code
_entity_poly.pdbx_strand_id
1 'polypeptide(L)'
;MTVKDKWEFVDKLSVKSAFEAFVEVIQGHLNQFCSASDRIVEVSRKHKRWITPDIVSESKELRYMHWLLTAYPVLKAEYSSRKNQHEKSIPLAKQRNFFGKINSSFNKCNEIWKIVRQQLNEDTGSRDLKLVLNGYMVTNRETIADAFVEHFSNMEDALLFNHFGMNLSLPPTCQELNFETIFVHPLAEAMVFDDIAE
;
A
#
# COMPACT_ATOMS: atom_id res chain seq x y z
N MET A 1 32.80 -32.62 -4.74
CA MET A 1 34.02 -33.10 -4.07
C MET A 1 33.58 -33.86 -2.82
N THR A 2 33.61 -35.19 -2.87
CA THR A 2 33.08 -36.09 -1.83
C THR A 2 34.14 -36.34 -0.77
N VAL A 3 34.02 -35.69 0.38
CA VAL A 3 34.84 -36.05 1.55
C VAL A 3 34.29 -37.36 2.09
N LYS A 4 34.98 -38.46 1.80
CA LYS A 4 34.76 -39.74 2.51
C LYS A 4 35.31 -39.56 3.92
N ASP A 5 34.50 -39.03 4.83
CA ASP A 5 34.86 -39.01 6.24
C ASP A 5 34.95 -40.45 6.73
N LYS A 6 36.17 -40.87 7.05
CA LYS A 6 36.41 -42.15 7.69
C LYS A 6 36.02 -42.00 9.16
N TRP A 7 34.83 -42.46 9.50
CA TRP A 7 34.30 -42.53 10.88
C TRP A 7 34.99 -43.59 11.75
N GLU A 8 36.05 -44.23 11.25
CA GLU A 8 36.82 -45.29 11.91
C GLU A 8 37.42 -44.87 13.27
N PHE A 9 37.51 -43.57 13.55
CA PHE A 9 37.98 -43.05 14.85
C PHE A 9 36.89 -43.05 15.93
N VAL A 10 35.60 -43.06 15.55
CA VAL A 10 34.47 -43.04 16.49
C VAL A 10 34.27 -44.41 17.15
N ASP A 11 34.53 -45.50 16.42
CA ASP A 11 34.36 -46.88 16.91
C ASP A 11 35.37 -47.28 18.00
N LYS A 12 36.42 -46.48 18.21
CA LYS A 12 37.47 -46.73 19.22
C LYS A 12 37.29 -45.92 20.50
N LEU A 13 36.24 -45.09 20.58
CA LEU A 13 36.02 -44.16 21.68
C LEU A 13 34.93 -44.65 22.64
N SER A 14 34.99 -44.18 23.88
CA SER A 14 33.87 -44.36 24.82
C SER A 14 32.62 -43.67 24.28
N VAL A 15 31.42 -44.18 24.61
CA VAL A 15 30.14 -43.66 24.08
C VAL A 15 30.02 -42.13 24.20
N LYS A 16 30.48 -41.56 25.31
CA LYS A 16 30.45 -40.11 25.54
C LYS A 16 31.41 -39.37 24.60
N SER A 17 32.65 -39.84 24.50
CA SER A 17 33.67 -39.23 23.65
C SER A 17 33.37 -39.40 22.16
N ALA A 18 32.74 -40.52 21.78
CA ALA A 18 32.25 -40.78 20.43
C ALA A 18 31.16 -39.78 20.03
N PHE A 19 30.22 -39.50 20.95
CA PHE A 19 29.17 -38.50 20.73
C PHE A 19 29.74 -37.08 20.61
N GLU A 20 30.67 -36.71 21.49
CA GLU A 20 31.34 -35.40 21.45
C GLU A 20 32.08 -35.20 20.12
N ALA A 21 32.86 -36.19 19.69
CA ALA A 21 33.60 -36.12 18.42
C ALA A 21 32.67 -36.09 17.20
N PHE A 22 31.52 -36.79 17.25
CA PHE A 22 30.52 -36.72 16.19
C PHE A 22 29.90 -35.32 16.07
N VAL A 23 29.53 -34.71 17.20
CA VAL A 23 28.97 -33.36 17.22
C VAL A 23 29.98 -32.35 16.68
N GLU A 24 31.25 -32.44 17.06
CA GLU A 24 32.31 -31.56 16.56
C GLU A 24 32.48 -31.64 15.04
N VAL A 25 32.49 -32.85 14.47
CA VAL A 25 32.61 -33.03 13.02
C VAL A 25 31.42 -32.43 12.28
N ILE A 26 30.20 -32.67 12.75
CA ILE A 26 28.99 -32.06 12.16
C ILE A 26 29.01 -30.54 12.29
N GLN A 27 29.39 -30.00 13.45
CA GLN A 27 29.49 -28.56 13.68
C GLN A 27 30.54 -27.94 12.74
N GLY A 28 31.67 -28.63 12.53
CA GLY A 28 32.72 -28.22 11.60
C GLY A 28 32.22 -28.14 10.16
N HIS A 29 31.52 -29.17 9.68
CA HIS A 29 30.90 -29.18 8.35
C HIS A 29 29.83 -28.11 8.21
N LEU A 30 28.97 -27.96 9.22
CA LEU A 30 27.96 -26.90 9.24
C LEU A 30 28.63 -25.53 9.15
N ASN A 31 29.68 -25.25 9.92
CA ASN A 31 30.38 -23.97 9.86
C ASN A 31 31.12 -23.75 8.52
N GLN A 32 31.62 -24.82 7.90
CA GLN A 32 32.35 -24.76 6.64
C GLN A 32 31.43 -24.52 5.42
N PHE A 33 30.26 -25.17 5.39
CA PHE A 33 29.33 -25.10 4.25
C PHE A 33 28.16 -24.13 4.48
N CYS A 34 27.74 -23.98 5.73
CA CYS A 34 26.80 -22.97 6.18
C CYS A 34 27.59 -21.97 7.01
N SER A 35 28.31 -21.08 6.34
CA SER A 35 28.81 -19.87 7.00
C SER A 35 27.59 -19.15 7.55
N ALA A 36 27.28 -19.38 8.83
CA ALA A 36 26.29 -18.65 9.58
C ALA A 36 26.84 -17.24 9.74
N SER A 37 26.80 -16.48 8.64
CA SER A 37 26.51 -15.08 8.74
C SER A 37 25.15 -15.06 9.41
N ASP A 38 25.15 -14.92 10.73
CA ASP A 38 24.03 -14.40 11.50
C ASP A 38 23.74 -13.00 10.95
N ARG A 39 23.20 -12.93 9.74
CA ARG A 39 22.27 -11.88 9.40
C ARG A 39 21.11 -12.18 10.33
N ILE A 40 21.18 -11.59 11.52
CA ILE A 40 20.00 -11.19 12.25
C ILE A 40 19.24 -10.33 11.25
N VAL A 41 18.41 -10.98 10.44
CA VAL A 41 17.36 -10.30 9.71
C VAL A 41 16.46 -9.88 10.85
N GLU A 42 16.69 -8.67 11.37
CA GLU A 42 15.69 -7.97 12.14
C GLU A 42 14.50 -7.86 11.19
N VAL A 43 13.63 -8.86 11.23
CA VAL A 43 12.31 -8.77 10.65
C VAL A 43 11.65 -7.71 11.52
N SER A 44 11.83 -6.44 11.14
CA SER A 44 11.08 -5.34 11.71
C SER A 44 9.62 -5.67 11.38
N ARG A 45 8.96 -6.36 12.31
CA ARG A 45 7.54 -6.63 12.20
C ARG A 45 6.93 -5.25 12.17
N LYS A 46 6.51 -4.81 10.97
CA LYS A 46 5.81 -3.53 10.78
C LYS A 46 4.61 -3.58 11.69
N HIS A 47 4.76 -3.02 12.89
CA HIS A 47 3.74 -3.10 13.90
C HIS A 47 2.61 -2.21 13.40
N LYS A 48 1.45 -2.82 13.16
CA LYS A 48 0.28 -2.06 12.71
C LYS A 48 -0.09 -1.12 13.85
N ARG A 49 0.11 0.19 13.64
CA ARG A 49 -0.05 1.22 14.69
C ARG A 49 -1.45 1.28 15.32
N TRP A 50 -2.47 0.68 14.70
CA TRP A 50 -3.81 0.60 15.26
C TRP A 50 -3.97 -0.53 16.31
N ILE A 51 -3.00 -1.45 16.40
CA ILE A 51 -3.01 -2.50 17.43
C ILE A 51 -2.60 -1.86 18.75
N THR A 52 -3.54 -1.70 19.66
CA THR A 52 -3.29 -1.18 21.01
C THR A 52 -2.94 -2.31 21.98
N PRO A 53 -2.28 -2.00 23.12
CA PRO A 53 -2.05 -2.97 24.19
C PRO A 53 -3.34 -3.67 24.63
N ASP A 54 -4.46 -2.93 24.67
CA ASP A 54 -5.78 -3.45 25.05
C ASP A 54 -6.27 -4.55 24.10
N ILE A 55 -6.15 -4.34 22.79
CA ILE A 55 -6.51 -5.37 21.79
C ILE A 55 -5.63 -6.61 21.97
N VAL A 56 -4.35 -6.43 22.30
CA VAL A 56 -3.44 -7.55 22.55
C VAL A 56 -3.82 -8.30 23.82
N SER A 57 -4.16 -7.60 24.90
CA SER A 57 -4.60 -8.25 26.15
C SER A 57 -5.93 -8.97 25.98
N GLU A 58 -6.91 -8.36 25.31
CA GLU A 58 -8.20 -8.99 24.98
C GLU A 58 -7.99 -10.26 24.16
N SER A 59 -7.10 -10.22 23.16
CA SER A 59 -6.79 -11.39 22.34
C SER A 59 -6.15 -12.55 23.14
N LYS A 60 -5.26 -12.21 24.10
CA LYS A 60 -4.66 -13.20 25.01
C LYS A 60 -5.70 -13.79 25.95
N GLU A 61 -6.57 -12.97 26.51
CA GLU A 61 -7.65 -13.39 27.39
C GLU A 61 -8.64 -14.31 26.67
N LEU A 62 -9.03 -13.97 25.44
CA LEU A 62 -9.88 -14.83 24.62
C LEU A 62 -9.25 -16.18 24.32
N ARG A 63 -7.93 -16.22 24.06
CA ARG A 63 -7.21 -17.48 23.86
C ARG A 63 -7.22 -18.33 25.13
N TYR A 64 -7.00 -17.70 26.27
CA TYR A 64 -7.05 -18.37 27.58
C TYR A 64 -8.47 -18.89 27.89
N MET A 65 -9.50 -18.08 27.68
CA MET A 65 -10.89 -18.51 27.85
C MET A 65 -11.26 -19.65 26.90
N HIS A 66 -10.83 -19.59 25.64
CA HIS A 66 -11.05 -20.67 24.68
C HIS A 66 -10.43 -21.99 25.17
N TRP A 67 -9.24 -21.93 25.76
CA TRP A 67 -8.62 -23.10 26.40
C TRP A 67 -9.46 -23.60 27.59
N LEU A 68 -9.96 -22.69 28.45
CA LEU A 68 -10.83 -23.06 29.60
C LEU A 68 -12.15 -23.72 29.19
N LEU A 69 -12.69 -23.44 28.00
CA LEU A 69 -13.92 -24.08 27.52
C LEU A 69 -13.80 -25.61 27.41
N THR A 70 -12.57 -26.14 27.31
CA THR A 70 -12.33 -27.59 27.30
C THR A 70 -12.68 -28.25 28.64
N ALA A 71 -12.44 -27.54 29.75
CA ALA A 71 -12.72 -28.02 31.10
C ALA A 71 -14.07 -27.50 31.64
N TYR A 72 -14.52 -26.32 31.20
CA TYR A 72 -15.70 -25.66 31.71
C TYR A 72 -16.61 -25.13 30.57
N PRO A 73 -17.46 -26.01 30.00
CA PRO A 73 -18.37 -25.62 28.92
C PRO A 73 -19.39 -24.52 29.31
N VAL A 74 -19.65 -24.35 30.61
CA VAL A 74 -20.55 -23.31 31.14
C VAL A 74 -20.10 -21.88 30.78
N LEU A 75 -18.79 -21.68 30.54
CA LEU A 75 -18.22 -20.37 30.19
C LEU A 75 -18.47 -19.97 28.73
N LYS A 76 -19.12 -20.81 27.91
CA LYS A 76 -19.34 -20.56 26.48
C LYS A 76 -20.10 -19.25 26.21
N ALA A 77 -21.09 -18.92 27.04
CA ALA A 77 -21.84 -17.68 26.91
C ALA A 77 -20.96 -16.45 27.17
N GLU A 78 -20.14 -16.48 28.22
CA GLU A 78 -19.22 -15.39 28.57
C GLU A 78 -18.13 -15.22 27.51
N TYR A 79 -17.52 -16.32 27.05
CA TYR A 79 -16.56 -16.30 25.95
C TYR A 79 -17.15 -15.66 24.68
N SER A 80 -18.38 -16.03 24.32
CA SER A 80 -19.04 -15.48 23.13
C SER A 80 -19.29 -13.98 23.27
N SER A 81 -19.72 -13.53 24.45
CA SER A 81 -19.91 -12.10 24.73
C SER A 81 -18.60 -11.32 24.58
N ARG A 82 -17.51 -11.79 25.22
CA ARG A 82 -16.19 -11.16 25.14
C ARG A 82 -15.61 -11.18 23.74
N LYS A 83 -15.82 -12.27 22.98
CA LYS A 83 -15.42 -12.36 21.58
C LYS A 83 -16.12 -11.29 20.75
N ASN A 84 -17.43 -11.12 20.92
CA ASN A 84 -18.19 -10.08 20.22
C ASN A 84 -17.70 -8.67 20.58
N GLN A 85 -17.32 -8.44 21.84
CA GLN A 85 -16.76 -7.16 22.27
C GLN A 85 -15.40 -6.89 21.60
N HIS A 86 -14.52 -7.89 21.56
CA HIS A 86 -13.22 -7.79 20.88
C HIS A 86 -13.37 -7.54 19.38
N GLU A 87 -14.32 -8.22 18.72
CA GLU A 87 -14.62 -7.98 17.30
C GLU A 87 -15.10 -6.55 17.05
N LYS A 88 -15.80 -5.93 18.00
CA LYS A 88 -16.20 -4.51 17.94
C LYS A 88 -15.05 -3.55 18.26
N SER A 89 -14.09 -3.93 19.11
CA SER A 89 -12.96 -3.07 19.50
C SER A 89 -11.98 -2.85 18.34
N ILE A 90 -11.78 -3.86 17.48
CA ILE A 90 -10.90 -3.81 16.31
C ILE A 90 -11.24 -2.67 15.32
N PRO A 91 -12.47 -2.56 14.76
CA PRO A 91 -12.80 -1.50 13.82
C PRO A 91 -12.72 -0.11 14.47
N LEU A 92 -13.10 0.02 15.74
CA LEU A 92 -12.99 1.28 16.48
C LEU A 92 -11.53 1.73 16.65
N ALA A 93 -10.62 0.81 16.97
CA ALA A 93 -9.20 1.12 17.08
C ALA A 93 -8.59 1.52 15.72
N LYS A 94 -8.98 0.84 14.63
CA LYS A 94 -8.60 1.25 13.27
C LYS A 94 -9.10 2.65 12.94
N GLN A 95 -10.38 2.93 13.20
CA GLN A 95 -10.99 4.24 12.96
C GLN A 95 -10.25 5.34 13.73
N ARG A 96 -10.04 5.16 15.04
CA ARG A 96 -9.30 6.11 15.88
C ARG A 96 -7.88 6.34 15.35
N ASN A 97 -7.18 5.29 14.93
CA ASN A 97 -5.84 5.41 14.38
C ASN A 97 -5.81 6.26 13.10
N PHE A 98 -6.69 5.97 12.14
CA PHE A 98 -6.75 6.72 10.89
C PHE A 98 -7.22 8.16 11.10
N PHE A 99 -8.24 8.36 11.93
CA PHE A 99 -8.73 9.69 12.28
C PHE A 99 -7.65 10.54 12.95
N GLY A 100 -6.89 9.96 13.89
CA GLY A 100 -5.75 10.62 14.52
C GLY A 100 -4.69 11.03 13.51
N LYS A 101 -4.33 10.15 12.56
CA LYS A 101 -3.40 10.48 11.48
C LYS A 101 -3.87 11.64 10.62
N ILE A 102 -5.12 11.58 10.13
CA ILE A 102 -5.70 12.60 9.26
C ILE A 102 -5.73 13.95 9.97
N ASN A 103 -6.18 14.00 11.23
CA ASN A 103 -6.27 15.25 11.97
C ASN A 103 -4.91 15.84 12.36
N SER A 104 -3.91 14.99 12.58
CA SER A 104 -2.53 15.44 12.83
C SER A 104 -1.81 15.93 11.56
N SER A 105 -2.37 15.66 10.37
CA SER A 105 -1.74 16.02 9.10
C SER A 105 -2.09 17.44 8.67
N PHE A 106 -1.11 18.14 8.11
CA PHE A 106 -1.32 19.47 7.52
C PHE A 106 -2.21 19.41 6.27
N ASN A 107 -1.94 18.44 5.37
CA ASN A 107 -2.74 18.20 4.18
C ASN A 107 -3.59 16.92 4.33
N LYS A 108 -4.82 17.10 4.81
CA LYS A 108 -5.78 16.02 5.09
C LYS A 108 -6.11 15.20 3.85
N CYS A 109 -6.33 15.85 2.70
CA CYS A 109 -6.70 15.17 1.46
C CYS A 109 -5.58 14.22 0.99
N ASN A 110 -4.33 14.70 0.98
CA ASN A 110 -3.18 13.87 0.63
C ASN A 110 -3.00 12.71 1.62
N GLU A 111 -3.20 12.93 2.92
CA GLU A 111 -3.07 11.88 3.92
C GLU A 111 -4.17 10.80 3.77
N ILE A 112 -5.40 11.19 3.47
CA ILE A 112 -6.49 10.26 3.13
C ILE A 112 -6.08 9.40 1.92
N TRP A 113 -5.61 10.01 0.83
CA TRP A 113 -5.16 9.28 -0.35
C TRP A 113 -3.96 8.38 -0.09
N LYS A 114 -3.05 8.75 0.82
CA LYS A 114 -1.97 7.85 1.27
C LYS A 114 -2.52 6.65 2.02
N ILE A 115 -3.48 6.84 2.93
CA ILE A 115 -4.12 5.76 3.68
C ILE A 115 -4.82 4.79 2.72
N VAL A 116 -5.59 5.31 1.75
CA VAL A 116 -6.29 4.50 0.74
C VAL A 116 -5.29 3.66 -0.06
N ARG A 117 -4.25 4.28 -0.62
CA ARG A 117 -3.18 3.56 -1.37
C ARG A 117 -2.50 2.48 -0.53
N GLN A 118 -2.22 2.77 0.75
CA GLN A 118 -1.66 1.79 1.69
C GLN A 118 -2.58 0.59 1.93
N GLN A 119 -3.90 0.76 1.92
CA GLN A 119 -4.85 -0.35 2.10
C GLN A 119 -5.03 -1.18 0.82
N LEU A 120 -4.96 -0.54 -0.34
CA LEU A 120 -5.10 -1.21 -1.63
C LEU A 120 -3.84 -1.97 -2.09
N ASN A 121 -2.73 -1.88 -1.33
CA ASN A 121 -1.40 -2.36 -1.74
C ASN A 121 -1.04 -1.87 -3.16
N GLU A 122 -1.52 -0.69 -3.54
CA GLU A 122 -1.13 -0.09 -4.80
C GLU A 122 0.31 0.34 -4.68
N ASP A 123 1.17 -0.40 -5.37
CA ASP A 123 2.58 -0.06 -5.46
C ASP A 123 2.68 1.34 -6.06
N THR A 124 3.22 2.27 -5.27
CA THR A 124 3.58 3.63 -5.70
C THR A 124 4.85 3.63 -6.55
N GLY A 125 5.16 2.49 -7.19
CA GLY A 125 6.12 2.43 -8.26
C GLY A 125 5.70 3.45 -9.31
N SER A 126 6.58 4.40 -9.58
CA SER A 126 6.48 5.30 -10.73
C SER A 126 6.37 4.43 -11.97
N ARG A 127 5.15 4.12 -12.40
CA ARG A 127 4.94 3.47 -13.68
C ARG A 127 5.33 4.50 -14.72
N ASP A 128 6.37 4.21 -15.48
CA ASP A 128 6.72 5.06 -16.60
C ASP A 128 5.53 5.10 -17.56
N LEU A 129 4.98 6.30 -17.74
CA LEU A 129 3.91 6.54 -18.69
C LEU A 129 4.44 6.20 -20.08
N LYS A 130 3.74 5.32 -20.78
CA LYS A 130 4.05 4.90 -22.15
C LYS A 130 2.90 5.33 -23.03
N LEU A 131 3.18 6.18 -24.00
CA LEU A 131 2.23 6.62 -25.01
C LEU A 131 2.71 6.12 -26.37
N VAL A 132 1.81 5.62 -27.21
CA VAL A 132 2.14 5.33 -28.62
C VAL A 132 1.75 6.55 -29.43
N LEU A 133 2.73 7.21 -30.03
CA LEU A 133 2.54 8.41 -30.82
C LEU A 133 3.13 8.17 -32.21
N ASN A 134 2.29 8.29 -33.25
CA ASN A 134 2.66 8.02 -34.65
C ASN A 134 3.36 6.66 -34.86
N GLY A 135 2.94 5.63 -34.10
CA GLY A 135 3.50 4.27 -34.17
C GLY A 135 4.76 4.03 -33.34
N TYR A 136 5.32 5.06 -32.69
CA TYR A 136 6.49 4.94 -31.82
C TYR A 136 6.09 4.98 -30.35
N MET A 137 6.76 4.18 -29.52
CA MET A 137 6.55 4.20 -28.07
C MET A 137 7.36 5.32 -27.43
N VAL A 138 6.68 6.31 -26.87
CA VAL A 138 7.25 7.45 -26.16
C VAL A 138 7.14 7.19 -24.66
N THR A 139 8.26 7.32 -23.95
CA THR A 139 8.36 7.19 -22.48
C THR A 139 8.72 8.50 -21.78
N ASN A 140 9.15 9.52 -22.54
CA ASN A 140 9.52 10.82 -21.99
C ASN A 140 8.25 11.58 -21.57
N ARG A 141 8.20 12.04 -20.32
CA ARG A 141 7.03 12.70 -19.73
C ARG A 141 6.74 14.07 -20.34
N GLU A 142 7.77 14.84 -20.68
CA GLU A 142 7.63 16.16 -21.31
C GLU A 142 7.02 15.98 -22.70
N THR A 143 7.58 15.07 -23.49
CA THR A 143 7.05 14.77 -24.84
C THR A 143 5.62 14.25 -24.80
N ILE A 144 5.24 13.46 -23.78
CA ILE A 144 3.85 13.03 -23.59
C ILE A 144 2.97 14.22 -23.24
N ALA A 145 3.40 15.10 -22.33
CA ALA A 145 2.61 16.29 -21.96
C ALA A 145 2.39 17.21 -23.17
N ASP A 146 3.44 17.49 -23.94
CA ASP A 146 3.36 18.32 -25.14
C ASP A 146 2.40 17.71 -26.17
N ALA A 147 2.45 16.40 -26.38
CA ALA A 147 1.53 15.69 -27.26
C ALA A 147 0.07 15.80 -26.83
N PHE A 148 -0.20 15.74 -25.52
CA PHE A 148 -1.55 15.94 -24.99
C PHE A 148 -2.02 17.37 -25.22
N VAL A 149 -1.16 18.37 -24.94
CA VAL A 149 -1.48 19.78 -25.20
C VAL A 149 -1.77 19.99 -26.69
N GLU A 150 -0.89 19.53 -27.57
CA GLU A 150 -1.07 19.65 -29.02
C GLU A 150 -2.36 18.96 -29.50
N HIS A 151 -2.68 17.78 -28.97
CA HIS A 151 -3.90 17.08 -29.34
C HIS A 151 -5.16 17.85 -28.93
N PHE A 152 -5.25 18.29 -27.67
CA PHE A 152 -6.45 18.96 -27.17
C PHE A 152 -6.57 20.41 -27.65
N SER A 153 -5.45 21.11 -27.88
CA SER A 153 -5.46 22.45 -28.46
C SER A 153 -5.92 22.44 -29.92
N ASN A 154 -5.60 21.40 -30.69
CA ASN A 154 -5.98 21.30 -32.11
C ASN A 154 -7.18 20.37 -32.35
N MET A 155 -7.80 19.82 -31.29
CA MET A 155 -8.92 18.89 -31.40
C MET A 155 -10.12 19.55 -32.08
N GLU A 156 -10.39 20.81 -31.74
CA GLU A 156 -11.52 21.57 -32.30
C GLU A 156 -11.35 21.77 -33.81
N ASP A 157 -10.16 22.19 -34.25
CA ASP A 157 -9.85 22.36 -35.68
C ASP A 157 -9.96 21.03 -36.45
N ALA A 158 -9.47 19.93 -35.86
CA ALA A 158 -9.59 18.61 -36.48
C ALA A 158 -11.05 18.12 -36.56
N LEU A 159 -11.87 18.39 -35.55
CA LEU A 159 -13.30 18.05 -35.55
C LEU A 159 -14.07 18.90 -36.56
N LEU A 160 -13.80 20.20 -36.62
CA LEU A 160 -14.41 21.12 -37.58
C LEU A 160 -14.02 20.75 -39.02
N PHE A 161 -12.75 20.44 -39.27
CA PHE A 161 -12.28 19.99 -40.58
C PHE A 161 -12.94 18.67 -40.98
N ASN A 162 -13.04 17.69 -40.08
CA ASN A 162 -13.68 16.41 -40.38
C ASN A 162 -15.19 16.55 -40.66
N HIS A 163 -15.87 17.48 -39.98
CA HIS A 163 -17.31 17.65 -40.12
C HIS A 163 -17.71 18.56 -41.29
N PHE A 164 -16.93 19.60 -41.59
CA PHE A 164 -17.28 20.63 -42.57
C PHE A 164 -16.32 20.72 -43.77
N GLY A 165 -15.19 19.99 -43.76
CA GLY A 165 -14.21 19.96 -44.83
C GLY A 165 -13.41 21.25 -45.03
N MET A 166 -13.52 22.21 -44.11
CA MET A 166 -12.88 23.53 -44.18
C MET A 166 -12.46 24.00 -42.78
N ASN A 167 -11.31 24.69 -42.69
CA ASN A 167 -10.92 25.42 -41.48
C ASN A 167 -11.82 26.66 -41.35
N LEU A 168 -12.90 26.52 -40.58
CA LEU A 168 -13.79 27.62 -40.25
C LEU A 168 -13.10 28.47 -39.17
N SER A 169 -12.36 29.52 -39.55
CA SER A 169 -12.03 30.58 -38.60
C SER A 169 -13.30 31.40 -38.35
N LEU A 170 -14.12 30.98 -37.39
CA LEU A 170 -15.21 31.82 -36.93
C LEU A 170 -14.59 33.03 -36.25
N PRO A 171 -14.96 34.28 -36.65
CA PRO A 171 -14.53 35.44 -35.89
C PRO A 171 -15.02 35.28 -34.46
N PRO A 172 -14.20 35.63 -33.44
CA PRO A 172 -14.60 35.52 -32.04
C PRO A 172 -15.90 36.31 -31.86
N THR A 173 -16.99 35.60 -31.58
CA THR A 173 -18.33 36.18 -31.41
C THR A 173 -18.48 36.92 -30.09
N CYS A 174 -17.51 36.78 -29.18
CA CYS A 174 -17.50 37.41 -27.88
C CYS A 174 -16.31 38.37 -27.75
N GLN A 175 -16.58 39.61 -27.34
CA GLN A 175 -15.54 40.55 -26.93
C GLN A 175 -14.89 40.06 -25.63
N GLU A 176 -13.56 39.90 -25.63
CA GLU A 176 -12.78 39.68 -24.41
C GLU A 176 -12.90 40.91 -23.50
N LEU A 177 -13.50 40.74 -22.32
CA LEU A 177 -13.78 41.85 -21.41
C LEU A 177 -13.08 41.72 -20.05
N ASN A 178 -12.33 40.65 -19.77
CA ASN A 178 -11.63 40.47 -18.49
C ASN A 178 -10.30 39.69 -18.63
N PHE A 179 -9.19 40.42 -18.71
CA PHE A 179 -7.83 39.84 -18.76
C PHE A 179 -7.29 39.41 -17.39
N GLU A 180 -7.97 39.73 -16.30
CA GLU A 180 -7.52 39.46 -14.92
C GLU A 180 -8.22 38.28 -14.26
N THR A 181 -9.10 37.56 -14.97
CA THR A 181 -9.88 36.45 -14.40
C THR A 181 -9.87 35.24 -15.32
N ILE A 182 -9.97 34.03 -14.74
CA ILE A 182 -10.15 32.79 -15.51
C ILE A 182 -11.55 32.67 -16.13
N PHE A 183 -12.46 33.60 -15.81
CA PHE A 183 -13.81 33.61 -16.34
C PHE A 183 -13.85 34.46 -17.62
N VAL A 184 -14.15 33.80 -18.73
CA VAL A 184 -14.18 34.40 -20.07
C VAL A 184 -15.37 35.36 -20.25
N HIS A 185 -16.36 35.32 -19.34
CA HIS A 185 -17.53 36.19 -19.36
C HIS A 185 -17.82 36.79 -17.97
N PRO A 186 -18.33 38.04 -17.91
CA PRO A 186 -18.86 38.59 -16.66
C PRO A 186 -20.13 37.83 -16.27
N LEU A 187 -20.07 37.06 -15.20
CA LEU A 187 -21.26 36.58 -14.50
C LEU A 187 -21.82 37.76 -13.70
N ALA A 188 -22.97 38.28 -14.11
CA ALA A 188 -23.76 39.10 -13.19
C ALA A 188 -24.15 38.21 -12.00
N GLU A 189 -24.04 38.74 -10.78
CA GLU A 189 -24.28 38.01 -9.53
C GLU A 189 -25.63 37.27 -9.51
N ALA A 190 -26.63 37.80 -10.23
CA ALA A 190 -27.95 37.19 -10.40
C ALA A 190 -27.94 35.82 -11.12
N MET A 191 -26.98 35.55 -12.02
CA MET A 191 -26.98 34.31 -12.81
C MET A 191 -26.36 33.12 -12.08
N VAL A 192 -25.76 33.33 -10.90
CA VAL A 192 -25.09 32.27 -10.13
C VAL A 192 -26.06 31.53 -9.19
N PHE A 193 -27.19 32.13 -8.84
CA PHE A 193 -28.07 31.64 -7.78
C PHE A 193 -29.42 31.08 -8.24
N ASP A 194 -29.76 31.19 -9.52
CA ASP A 194 -31.05 30.68 -10.04
C ASP A 194 -31.05 29.13 -10.22
N ASP A 195 -29.88 28.48 -10.32
CA ASP A 195 -29.79 27.02 -10.57
C ASP A 195 -29.79 26.14 -9.30
N ILE A 196 -30.02 26.71 -8.11
CA ILE A 196 -30.04 25.94 -6.83
C ILE A 196 -31.47 25.76 -6.29
N ALA A 197 -32.50 26.21 -7.00
CA ALA A 197 -33.89 26.09 -6.56
C ALA A 197 -34.81 25.46 -7.64
N GLU A 198 -34.62 24.17 -7.91
CA GLU A 198 -35.70 23.25 -8.32
C GLU A 198 -35.58 21.91 -7.58
#